data_AF-A0A8D8D2B3-F1
#
_entry.id   AF-A0A8D8D2B3-F1
#
_cell.length_a   1.000
_cell.length_b   1.000
_cell.length_c   1.000
_cell.angle_alpha   90.00
_cell.angle_beta   90.00
_cell.angle_gamma   90.00
#
_symmetry.space_group_name_H-M   'P 1'
#
loop_
_entity.id
_entity.type
_entity.pdbx_description
1 polymer ?
#
loop_
_entity_poly.entity_id
_entity_poly.type
_entity_poly.pdbx_seq_one_letter_code
_entity_poly.pdbx_strand_id
1 'polypeptide(L)'
;MKEVELSNETLAEILESYRVLKDLHERRQATTSAEEAGAEEELIEEVEVVEPAKGKGKSSRGKKEADAGKKFASKYYKNSELESLARQKSFHFTLHAYLDICLTSGMINRAYATVLNYRHKRNRKCLDVEIYNILMHGYAEKGNLLKLKDIMKILKEDSIEPNAQTFAAIFECLGRLETTDELRVDARTYLQEAQAKGFSMNDIMDRSKFTHDQRETVLCLFRELSPGFSPSYTAPALHYNNHLLNALNENVPSIDSQVSVGEPMSGSEIMASKAGFSREQLEDFSKAQVELELKGHLTVKSIQKFPEPTETVKNYRKELEELRKVWTKQITAALHRDVNTLKAVTESKTSRAINLFPYLKSLSVAQYTEILLDEAQMLIEGSDTFSIVTSHLHRELGKKVEARYHVEQKRTNGVLDKTCEVYNLYCDGLAEGQSSDNPRQLWQRLVHENRQDGASLDIQSIAWPRAAVNGV
;
A
#
# COMPACT_ATOMS: atom_id res chain seq x y z
N MET A 1 13.83 -3.28 -48.49
CA MET A 1 12.69 -3.86 -47.78
C MET A 1 12.13 -4.98 -48.64
N LYS A 2 12.31 -6.24 -48.23
CA LYS A 2 11.55 -7.35 -48.83
C LYS A 2 10.21 -7.39 -48.07
N GLU A 3 9.11 -7.26 -48.79
CA GLU A 3 7.77 -7.50 -48.24
C GLU A 3 7.71 -8.95 -47.78
N VAL A 4 7.46 -9.15 -46.48
CA VAL A 4 7.22 -10.48 -45.92
C VAL A 4 5.75 -10.76 -46.21
N GLU A 5 5.47 -11.55 -47.24
CA GLU A 5 4.15 -12.09 -47.51
C GLU A 5 3.76 -13.02 -46.35
N LEU A 6 2.83 -12.56 -45.51
CA LEU A 6 2.21 -13.42 -44.50
C LEU A 6 1.41 -14.53 -45.21
N SER A 7 1.47 -15.76 -44.69
CA SER A 7 0.67 -16.85 -45.26
C SER A 7 -0.82 -16.54 -45.12
N ASN A 8 -1.62 -17.01 -46.09
CA ASN A 8 -3.06 -16.80 -46.10
C ASN A 8 -3.76 -17.33 -44.85
N GLU A 9 -3.20 -18.36 -44.21
CA GLU A 9 -3.70 -18.90 -42.94
C GLU A 9 -3.47 -17.92 -41.77
N THR A 10 -2.28 -17.31 -41.69
CA THR A 10 -1.98 -16.31 -40.66
C THR A 10 -2.82 -15.05 -40.86
N LEU A 11 -3.05 -14.65 -42.12
CA LEU A 11 -3.93 -13.53 -42.46
C LEU A 11 -5.40 -13.83 -42.06
N ALA A 12 -5.86 -15.06 -42.26
CA ALA A 12 -7.20 -15.49 -41.86
C ALA A 12 -7.38 -15.50 -40.34
N GLU A 13 -6.40 -15.99 -39.57
CA GLU A 13 -6.42 -15.92 -38.10
C GLU A 13 -6.39 -14.48 -37.57
N ILE A 14 -5.62 -13.60 -38.19
CA ILE A 14 -5.57 -12.17 -37.84
C ILE A 14 -6.92 -11.50 -38.13
N LEU A 15 -7.55 -11.82 -39.26
CA LEU A 15 -8.87 -11.27 -39.62
C LEU A 15 -9.98 -11.80 -38.71
N GLU A 16 -9.92 -13.07 -38.33
CA GLU A 16 -10.92 -13.67 -37.44
C GLU A 16 -10.77 -13.13 -36.00
N SER A 17 -9.54 -12.99 -35.51
CA SER A 17 -9.29 -12.34 -34.21
C SER A 17 -9.70 -10.87 -34.21
N TYR A 18 -9.48 -10.14 -35.32
CA TYR A 18 -9.95 -8.76 -35.47
C TYR A 18 -11.49 -8.67 -35.45
N ARG A 19 -12.20 -9.60 -36.12
CA ARG A 19 -13.66 -9.66 -36.10
C ARG A 19 -14.22 -9.96 -34.71
N VAL A 20 -13.66 -10.94 -34.01
CA VAL A 20 -14.06 -11.26 -32.64
C VAL A 20 -13.83 -10.08 -31.69
N LEU A 21 -12.71 -9.37 -31.85
CA LEU A 21 -12.40 -8.17 -31.06
C LEU A 21 -13.31 -6.99 -31.41
N LYS A 22 -13.67 -6.82 -32.69
CA LYS A 22 -14.61 -5.80 -33.12
C LYS A 22 -16.01 -6.08 -32.56
N ASP A 23 -16.47 -7.31 -32.62
CA ASP A 23 -17.74 -7.74 -32.01
C ASP A 23 -17.72 -7.57 -30.49
N LEU A 24 -16.62 -7.89 -29.82
CA LEU A 24 -16.45 -7.63 -28.38
C LEU A 24 -16.42 -6.13 -28.05
N HIS A 25 -15.85 -5.31 -28.93
CA HIS A 25 -15.81 -3.85 -28.76
C HIS A 25 -17.18 -3.21 -28.99
N GLU A 26 -17.91 -3.65 -30.01
CA GLU A 26 -19.27 -3.19 -30.29
C GLU A 26 -20.25 -3.66 -29.21
N ARG A 27 -20.10 -4.89 -28.70
CA ARG A 27 -20.81 -5.36 -27.50
C ARG A 27 -20.44 -4.56 -26.26
N ARG A 28 -19.17 -4.20 -26.08
CA ARG A 28 -18.72 -3.32 -24.99
C ARG A 28 -19.24 -1.90 -25.12
N GLN A 29 -19.36 -1.34 -26.33
CA GLN A 29 -19.94 0.00 -26.53
C GLN A 29 -21.45 0.00 -26.27
N ALA A 30 -22.13 -1.08 -26.67
CA ALA A 30 -23.53 -1.32 -26.37
C ALA A 30 -23.76 -1.55 -24.86
N THR A 31 -22.87 -2.25 -24.15
CA THR A 31 -22.93 -2.36 -22.69
C THR A 31 -22.49 -1.08 -22.00
N THR A 32 -21.48 -0.32 -22.45
CA THR A 32 -21.08 0.93 -21.79
C THR A 32 -22.11 2.04 -21.93
N SER A 33 -22.94 2.06 -22.99
CA SER A 33 -24.04 3.04 -23.07
C SER A 33 -25.23 2.67 -22.17
N ALA A 34 -25.41 1.37 -21.87
CA ALA A 34 -26.39 0.89 -20.89
C ALA A 34 -25.84 0.89 -19.45
N GLU A 35 -24.53 0.67 -19.26
CA GLU A 35 -23.77 0.69 -18.01
C GLU A 35 -23.32 2.10 -17.63
N GLU A 36 -23.21 3.10 -18.51
CA GLU A 36 -23.02 4.50 -18.07
C GLU A 36 -24.32 5.07 -17.47
N ALA A 37 -25.49 4.60 -17.95
CA ALA A 37 -26.77 4.90 -17.33
C ALA A 37 -27.05 4.00 -16.10
N GLY A 38 -26.57 2.75 -16.11
CA GLY A 38 -26.78 1.77 -15.03
C GLY A 38 -25.73 1.79 -13.91
N ALA A 39 -24.47 2.14 -14.18
CA ALA A 39 -23.39 2.21 -13.18
C ALA A 39 -23.42 3.49 -12.35
N GLU A 40 -24.17 4.53 -12.77
CA GLU A 40 -24.58 5.59 -11.85
C GLU A 40 -25.55 5.07 -10.77
N GLU A 41 -26.28 3.98 -11.04
CA GLU A 41 -27.26 3.36 -10.13
C GLU A 41 -26.69 2.12 -9.39
N GLU A 42 -25.85 1.29 -10.02
CA GLU A 42 -25.29 0.04 -9.45
C GLU A 42 -24.01 0.23 -8.59
N LEU A 43 -23.32 1.37 -8.65
CA LEU A 43 -22.24 1.69 -7.69
C LEU A 43 -22.78 2.03 -6.28
N ILE A 44 -24.10 1.94 -6.09
CA ILE A 44 -24.81 2.11 -4.83
C ILE A 44 -25.40 0.75 -4.46
N GLU A 45 -24.59 -0.15 -3.90
CA GLU A 45 -25.17 -1.20 -3.04
C GLU A 45 -25.70 -0.51 -1.78
N GLU A 46 -27.02 -0.57 -1.60
CA GLU A 46 -27.69 -0.15 -0.38
C GLU A 46 -27.06 -0.87 0.82
N VAL A 47 -26.50 -0.09 1.75
CA VAL A 47 -26.24 -0.59 3.10
C VAL A 47 -27.60 -0.88 3.73
N GLU A 48 -27.95 -2.15 3.84
CA GLU A 48 -29.18 -2.61 4.48
C GLU A 48 -29.13 -2.23 5.98
N VAL A 49 -29.65 -1.05 6.32
CA VAL A 49 -29.87 -0.62 7.70
C VAL A 49 -31.16 -1.25 8.16
N VAL A 50 -31.06 -2.34 8.90
CA VAL A 50 -32.19 -2.95 9.63
C VAL A 50 -32.71 -1.95 10.67
N GLU A 51 -33.78 -1.21 10.33
CA GLU A 51 -34.58 -0.47 11.33
C GLU A 51 -35.76 -1.35 11.83
N PRO A 52 -36.14 -1.25 13.12
CA PRO A 52 -37.12 -2.13 13.73
C PRO A 52 -38.56 -1.73 13.37
N ALA A 53 -39.41 -2.75 13.24
CA ALA A 53 -40.83 -2.62 12.91
C ALA A 53 -41.58 -1.66 13.87
N LYS A 54 -42.27 -0.66 13.30
CA LYS A 54 -43.34 0.09 14.00
C LYS A 54 -44.64 0.04 13.23
N GLY A 55 -45.69 -0.38 13.96
CA GLY A 55 -47.04 -0.62 13.48
C GLY A 55 -47.77 0.62 12.96
N LYS A 56 -48.73 0.35 12.07
CA LYS A 56 -49.65 1.32 11.49
C LYS A 56 -50.62 1.87 12.54
N GLY A 57 -50.58 3.18 12.79
CA GLY A 57 -51.62 3.94 13.47
C GLY A 57 -52.06 5.12 12.60
N LYS A 58 -53.33 5.12 12.16
CA LYS A 58 -53.98 6.25 11.47
C LYS A 58 -54.36 7.33 12.48
N SER A 59 -54.06 8.60 12.20
CA SER A 59 -54.92 9.76 12.57
C SER A 59 -54.47 10.99 11.73
N SER A 60 -55.33 11.43 10.81
CA SER A 60 -56.22 12.60 10.87
C SER A 60 -55.54 13.95 10.59
N ARG A 61 -55.94 14.54 9.45
CA ARG A 61 -55.65 15.90 8.96
C ARG A 61 -56.00 16.96 10.00
N GLY A 62 -55.07 17.87 10.26
CA GLY A 62 -55.31 19.19 10.85
C GLY A 62 -54.39 20.22 10.20
N LYS A 63 -54.96 21.24 9.55
CA LYS A 63 -54.26 22.46 9.10
C LYS A 63 -53.86 23.28 10.32
N LYS A 64 -52.63 23.82 10.36
CA LYS A 64 -52.36 25.21 10.78
C LYS A 64 -50.92 25.66 10.49
N GLU A 65 -50.87 26.86 9.90
CA GLU A 65 -49.92 27.96 10.04
C GLU A 65 -48.42 27.78 9.78
N ALA A 66 -47.94 28.66 8.89
CA ALA A 66 -46.54 28.87 8.58
C ALA A 66 -45.81 29.53 9.76
N ASP A 67 -44.71 28.93 10.19
CA ASP A 67 -43.68 29.61 10.97
C ASP A 67 -42.37 29.57 10.18
N ALA A 68 -41.95 30.74 9.72
CA ALA A 68 -40.69 30.95 9.02
C ALA A 68 -39.59 31.13 10.07
N GLY A 69 -38.84 30.06 10.37
CA GLY A 69 -37.73 30.22 11.30
C GLY A 69 -37.14 28.95 11.89
N LYS A 70 -36.72 27.98 11.06
CA LYS A 70 -35.64 27.01 11.33
C LYS A 70 -35.50 26.11 10.09
N LYS A 71 -34.37 26.20 9.38
CA LYS A 71 -34.05 25.26 8.30
C LYS A 71 -34.10 23.84 8.88
N PHE A 72 -35.10 23.08 8.44
CA PHE A 72 -35.34 21.70 8.83
C PHE A 72 -34.14 20.85 8.39
N ALA A 73 -33.20 20.59 9.29
CA ALA A 73 -32.12 19.62 9.08
C ALA A 73 -32.70 18.21 9.22
N SER A 74 -33.42 17.77 8.18
CA SER A 74 -33.97 16.43 8.06
C SER A 74 -32.88 15.37 8.25
N LYS A 75 -33.21 14.25 8.93
CA LYS A 75 -32.38 13.04 9.03
C LYS A 75 -31.89 12.59 7.63
N TYR A 76 -32.65 12.88 6.58
CA TYR A 76 -32.31 12.64 5.18
C TYR A 76 -31.12 13.47 4.65
N TYR A 77 -31.00 14.74 5.04
CA TYR A 77 -29.91 15.61 4.59
C TYR A 77 -28.57 15.22 5.24
N LYS A 78 -28.61 14.81 6.52
CA LYS A 78 -27.43 14.26 7.20
C LYS A 78 -26.94 12.97 6.56
N ASN A 79 -27.84 12.09 6.09
CA ASN A 79 -27.45 10.91 5.32
C ASN A 79 -26.81 11.28 3.98
N SER A 80 -27.35 12.26 3.25
CA SER A 80 -26.79 12.67 1.95
C SER A 80 -25.37 13.27 2.05
N GLU A 81 -25.11 14.11 3.06
CA GLU A 81 -23.76 14.64 3.31
C GLU A 81 -22.77 13.54 3.71
N LEU A 82 -23.19 12.63 4.60
CA LEU A 82 -22.38 11.48 5.01
C LEU A 82 -22.07 10.56 3.83
N GLU A 83 -23.04 10.30 2.98
CA GLU A 83 -22.89 9.51 1.76
C GLU A 83 -21.96 10.20 0.75
N SER A 84 -22.07 11.52 0.57
CA SER A 84 -21.16 12.30 -0.25
C SER A 84 -19.72 12.25 0.26
N LEU A 85 -19.52 12.39 1.58
CA LEU A 85 -18.21 12.26 2.22
C LEU A 85 -17.66 10.84 2.08
N ALA A 86 -18.50 9.81 2.22
CA ALA A 86 -18.12 8.42 2.01
C ALA A 86 -17.67 8.17 0.55
N ARG A 87 -18.41 8.69 -0.43
CA ARG A 87 -18.03 8.64 -1.86
C ARG A 87 -16.69 9.35 -2.12
N GLN A 88 -16.47 10.51 -1.51
CA GLN A 88 -15.21 11.23 -1.63
C GLN A 88 -14.05 10.44 -1.02
N LYS A 89 -14.21 9.89 0.19
CA LYS A 89 -13.21 9.06 0.86
C LYS A 89 -12.90 7.79 0.06
N SER A 90 -13.93 7.11 -0.45
CA SER A 90 -13.75 5.92 -1.28
C SER A 90 -12.99 6.25 -2.57
N PHE A 91 -13.31 7.35 -3.23
CA PHE A 91 -12.57 7.78 -4.41
C PHE A 91 -11.13 8.16 -4.09
N HIS A 92 -10.90 8.89 -2.99
CA HIS A 92 -9.58 9.27 -2.53
C HIS A 92 -8.72 8.03 -2.30
N PHE A 93 -9.25 7.03 -1.60
CA PHE A 93 -8.61 5.74 -1.38
C PHE A 93 -8.26 5.03 -2.70
N THR A 94 -9.20 4.95 -3.64
CA THR A 94 -8.95 4.32 -4.96
C THR A 94 -7.89 5.05 -5.77
N LEU A 95 -7.90 6.39 -5.75
CA LEU A 95 -6.89 7.20 -6.42
C LEU A 95 -5.53 7.03 -5.75
N HIS A 96 -5.47 7.06 -4.42
CA HIS A 96 -4.24 6.89 -3.64
C HIS A 96 -3.56 5.54 -3.95
N ALA A 97 -4.30 4.43 -3.88
CA ALA A 97 -3.77 3.10 -4.20
C ALA A 97 -3.28 3.01 -5.65
N TYR A 98 -4.02 3.58 -6.60
CA TYR A 98 -3.59 3.61 -8.01
C TYR A 98 -2.29 4.39 -8.22
N LEU A 99 -2.14 5.54 -7.55
CA LEU A 99 -0.95 6.38 -7.68
C LEU A 99 0.28 5.72 -7.06
N ASP A 100 0.14 5.13 -5.88
CA ASP A 100 1.22 4.40 -5.20
C ASP A 100 1.79 3.29 -6.10
N ILE A 101 0.91 2.51 -6.74
CA ILE A 101 1.31 1.46 -7.68
C ILE A 101 1.93 2.05 -8.94
N CYS A 102 1.40 3.16 -9.46
CA CYS A 102 2.02 3.82 -10.60
C CYS A 102 3.45 4.28 -10.28
N LEU A 103 3.72 4.74 -9.06
CA LEU A 103 5.07 5.16 -8.67
C LEU A 103 6.02 3.98 -8.52
N THR A 104 5.62 2.97 -7.75
CA THR A 104 6.43 1.76 -7.53
C THR A 104 6.70 1.01 -8.84
N SER A 105 5.79 1.05 -9.80
CA SER A 105 5.99 0.52 -11.17
C SER A 105 6.69 1.49 -12.13
N GLY A 106 7.20 2.63 -11.67
CA GLY A 106 7.97 3.60 -12.46
C GLY A 106 7.15 4.48 -13.43
N MET A 107 5.82 4.38 -13.42
CA MET A 107 4.88 5.09 -14.29
C MET A 107 4.47 6.48 -13.75
N ILE A 108 5.43 7.26 -13.27
CA ILE A 108 5.16 8.56 -12.63
C ILE A 108 4.42 9.57 -13.53
N ASN A 109 4.75 9.61 -14.82
CA ASN A 109 4.09 10.53 -15.75
C ASN A 109 2.62 10.17 -15.97
N ARG A 110 2.28 8.88 -15.89
CA ARG A 110 0.89 8.41 -15.93
C ARG A 110 0.17 8.83 -14.64
N ALA A 111 0.79 8.64 -13.48
CA ALA A 111 0.27 9.09 -12.19
C ALA A 111 -0.06 10.59 -12.22
N TYR A 112 0.89 11.41 -12.68
CA TYR A 112 0.73 12.86 -12.81
C TYR A 112 -0.42 13.24 -13.76
N ALA A 113 -0.49 12.59 -14.94
CA ALA A 113 -1.57 12.83 -15.90
C ALA A 113 -2.95 12.45 -15.35
N THR A 114 -3.03 11.38 -14.56
CA THR A 114 -4.27 10.95 -13.88
C THR A 114 -4.73 11.97 -12.84
N VAL A 115 -3.82 12.47 -11.99
CA VAL A 115 -4.15 13.52 -11.01
C VAL A 115 -4.66 14.78 -11.69
N LEU A 116 -3.98 15.27 -12.74
CA LEU A 116 -4.44 16.44 -13.48
C LEU A 116 -5.82 16.23 -14.12
N ASN A 117 -6.07 15.06 -14.71
CA ASN A 117 -7.37 14.74 -15.30
C ASN A 117 -8.50 14.84 -14.26
N TYR A 118 -8.31 14.27 -13.06
CA TYR A 118 -9.32 14.35 -12.00
C TYR A 118 -9.41 15.74 -11.36
N ARG A 119 -8.29 16.47 -11.26
CA ARG A 119 -8.28 17.89 -10.83
C ARG A 119 -9.20 18.73 -11.71
N HIS A 120 -9.12 18.55 -13.03
CA HIS A 120 -9.97 19.26 -13.99
C HIS A 120 -11.43 18.80 -13.97
N LYS A 121 -11.69 17.48 -13.86
CA LYS A 121 -13.05 16.92 -13.92
C LYS A 121 -13.87 17.10 -12.63
N ARG A 122 -13.23 17.18 -11.46
CA ARG A 122 -13.90 17.16 -10.14
C ARG A 122 -13.74 18.45 -9.32
N ASN A 123 -13.68 19.60 -9.98
CA ASN A 123 -13.74 20.94 -9.36
C ASN A 123 -12.65 21.26 -8.30
N ARG A 124 -11.41 20.75 -8.43
CA ARG A 124 -10.23 21.00 -7.57
C ARG A 124 -10.36 20.58 -6.08
N LYS A 125 -11.54 20.71 -5.46
CA LYS A 125 -11.81 20.53 -4.03
C LYS A 125 -11.81 19.07 -3.52
N CYS A 126 -11.57 18.09 -4.38
CA CYS A 126 -11.64 16.67 -4.03
C CYS A 126 -10.26 16.02 -3.81
N LEU A 127 -9.16 16.75 -4.03
CA LEU A 127 -7.80 16.22 -3.88
C LEU A 127 -7.19 16.77 -2.59
N ASP A 128 -6.57 15.89 -1.81
CA ASP A 128 -5.88 16.24 -0.57
C ASP A 128 -4.37 16.36 -0.80
N VAL A 129 -3.66 16.93 0.17
CA VAL A 129 -2.19 17.08 0.15
C VAL A 129 -1.49 15.73 0.02
N GLU A 130 -2.05 14.65 0.57
CA GLU A 130 -1.49 13.29 0.49
C GLU A 130 -1.33 12.81 -0.96
N ILE A 131 -2.31 13.08 -1.83
CA ILE A 131 -2.27 12.72 -3.26
C ILE A 131 -1.10 13.40 -3.98
N TYR A 132 -0.86 14.67 -3.66
CA TYR A 132 0.26 15.42 -4.24
C TYR A 132 1.59 14.98 -3.62
N ASN A 133 1.64 14.65 -2.34
CA ASN A 133 2.83 14.15 -1.67
C ASN A 133 3.33 12.83 -2.27
N ILE A 134 2.42 11.93 -2.67
CA ILE A 134 2.75 10.72 -3.43
C ILE A 134 3.56 11.12 -4.69
N LEU A 135 3.00 11.99 -5.53
CA LEU A 135 3.69 12.44 -6.75
C LEU A 135 5.03 13.14 -6.46
N MET A 136 5.08 13.98 -5.42
CA MET A 136 6.30 14.69 -5.05
C MET A 136 7.40 13.72 -4.63
N HIS A 137 7.09 12.70 -3.85
CA HIS A 137 8.04 11.66 -3.46
C HIS A 137 8.63 10.95 -4.68
N GLY A 138 7.80 10.50 -5.62
CA GLY A 138 8.29 9.82 -6.83
C GLY A 138 9.14 10.72 -7.75
N TYR A 139 8.92 12.04 -7.75
CA TYR A 139 9.77 12.96 -8.50
C TYR A 139 11.03 13.37 -7.72
N ALA A 140 10.96 13.37 -6.39
CA ALA A 140 12.09 13.65 -5.50
C ALA A 140 13.16 12.56 -5.64
N GLU A 141 12.75 11.29 -5.65
CA GLU A 141 13.63 10.14 -5.90
C GLU A 141 14.41 10.29 -7.21
N LYS A 142 13.79 10.89 -8.23
CA LYS A 142 14.39 11.15 -9.55
C LYS A 142 15.13 12.49 -9.65
N GLY A 143 15.23 13.26 -8.58
CA GLY A 143 15.86 14.58 -8.58
C GLY A 143 15.16 15.63 -9.46
N ASN A 144 13.87 15.47 -9.77
CA ASN A 144 13.17 16.36 -10.70
C ASN A 144 12.57 17.60 -10.01
N LEU A 145 13.43 18.55 -9.66
CA LEU A 145 13.04 19.77 -8.95
C LEU A 145 12.01 20.62 -9.73
N LEU A 146 12.08 20.64 -11.07
CA LEU A 146 11.13 21.39 -11.91
C LEU A 146 9.70 20.89 -11.71
N LYS A 147 9.49 19.56 -11.67
CA LYS A 147 8.17 18.99 -11.42
C LYS A 147 7.68 19.23 -10.00
N LEU A 148 8.58 19.25 -9.02
CA LEU A 148 8.22 19.63 -7.64
C LEU A 148 7.78 21.10 -7.57
N LYS A 149 8.47 22.01 -8.26
CA LYS A 149 8.07 23.43 -8.39
C LYS A 149 6.69 23.57 -9.04
N ASP A 150 6.42 22.79 -10.10
CA ASP A 150 5.10 22.74 -10.75
C ASP A 150 4.01 22.28 -9.77
N ILE A 151 4.24 21.20 -9.01
CA ILE A 151 3.28 20.68 -8.03
C ILE A 151 3.05 21.68 -6.89
N MET A 152 4.10 22.33 -6.39
CA MET A 152 3.98 23.38 -5.37
C MET A 152 3.14 24.57 -5.85
N LYS A 153 3.24 24.93 -7.13
CA LYS A 153 2.36 25.94 -7.74
C LYS A 153 0.91 25.45 -7.78
N ILE A 154 0.67 24.19 -8.13
CA ILE A 154 -0.67 23.58 -8.13
C ILE A 154 -1.29 23.60 -6.72
N LEU A 155 -0.53 23.25 -5.69
CA LEU A 155 -0.99 23.32 -4.29
C LEU A 155 -1.44 24.74 -3.92
N LYS A 156 -0.66 25.75 -4.30
CA LYS A 156 -1.01 27.17 -4.10
C LYS A 156 -2.27 27.57 -4.86
N GLU A 157 -2.41 27.15 -6.12
CA GLU A 157 -3.62 27.41 -6.94
C GLU A 157 -4.89 26.74 -6.38
N ASP A 158 -4.73 25.56 -5.78
CA ASP A 158 -5.83 24.79 -5.19
C ASP A 158 -6.11 25.17 -3.73
N SER A 159 -5.34 26.11 -3.15
CA SER A 159 -5.42 26.52 -1.74
C SER A 159 -5.26 25.33 -0.78
N ILE A 160 -4.38 24.39 -1.14
CA ILE A 160 -4.05 23.22 -0.32
C ILE A 160 -2.75 23.53 0.44
N GLU A 161 -2.79 23.38 1.76
CA GLU A 161 -1.62 23.64 2.60
C GLU A 161 -0.62 22.47 2.55
N PRO A 162 0.66 22.73 2.19
CA PRO A 162 1.77 21.80 2.37
C PRO A 162 1.92 21.36 3.82
N ASN A 163 2.33 20.11 4.02
CA ASN A 163 2.67 19.56 5.34
C ASN A 163 4.16 19.20 5.44
N ALA A 164 4.58 18.66 6.58
CA ALA A 164 5.97 18.24 6.80
C ALA A 164 6.48 17.28 5.72
N GLN A 165 5.65 16.32 5.28
CA GLN A 165 5.99 15.37 4.22
C GLN A 165 6.20 16.06 2.87
N THR A 166 5.42 17.10 2.56
CA THR A 166 5.59 17.91 1.34
C THR A 166 6.99 18.54 1.29
N PHE A 167 7.42 19.13 2.41
CA PHE A 167 8.75 19.73 2.52
C PHE A 167 9.86 18.68 2.54
N ALA A 168 9.66 17.54 3.21
CA ALA A 168 10.61 16.44 3.19
C ALA A 168 10.94 15.98 1.76
N ALA A 169 9.93 15.83 0.89
CA ALA A 169 10.15 15.47 -0.51
C ALA A 169 10.95 16.54 -1.29
N ILE A 170 10.74 17.83 -1.00
CA ILE A 170 11.53 18.92 -1.61
C ILE A 170 12.99 18.84 -1.17
N PHE A 171 13.23 18.68 0.13
CA PHE A 171 14.59 18.60 0.65
C PHE A 171 15.30 17.32 0.24
N GLU A 172 14.57 16.21 0.08
CA GLU A 172 15.12 14.99 -0.51
C GLU A 172 15.57 15.28 -1.94
N CYS A 173 14.71 15.86 -2.77
CA CYS A 173 15.03 16.19 -4.16
C CYS A 173 16.26 17.09 -4.26
N LEU A 174 16.35 18.12 -3.40
CA LEU A 174 17.48 19.04 -3.37
C LEU A 174 18.76 18.34 -2.89
N GLY A 175 18.68 17.43 -1.92
CA GLY A 175 19.81 16.67 -1.41
C GLY A 175 20.32 15.60 -2.39
N ARG A 176 19.48 15.11 -3.30
CA ARG A 176 19.89 14.18 -4.38
C ARG A 176 20.60 14.88 -5.55
N LEU A 177 20.46 16.20 -5.67
CA LEU A 177 21.07 16.99 -6.75
C LEU A 177 22.47 17.48 -6.36
N GLU A 178 23.30 17.77 -7.36
CA GLU A 178 24.62 18.34 -7.13
C GLU A 178 24.52 19.72 -6.47
N THR A 179 25.32 19.94 -5.42
CA THR A 179 25.24 21.16 -4.62
C THR A 179 25.81 22.37 -5.36
N THR A 180 24.94 23.10 -6.06
CA THR A 180 25.24 24.41 -6.66
C THR A 180 24.84 25.55 -5.73
N ASP A 181 25.40 26.75 -5.95
CA ASP A 181 25.02 27.93 -5.17
C ASP A 181 23.55 28.32 -5.37
N GLU A 182 23.02 28.12 -6.58
CA GLU A 182 21.60 28.28 -6.88
C GLU A 182 20.73 27.32 -6.05
N LEU A 183 21.15 26.06 -5.94
CA LEU A 183 20.43 25.05 -5.15
C LEU A 183 20.45 25.37 -3.66
N ARG A 184 21.55 25.91 -3.14
CA ARG A 184 21.63 26.40 -1.75
C ARG A 184 20.66 27.56 -1.49
N VAL A 185 20.52 28.47 -2.45
CA VAL A 185 19.54 29.57 -2.36
C VAL A 185 18.11 29.02 -2.39
N ASP A 186 17.82 28.09 -3.29
CA ASP A 186 16.52 27.41 -3.35
C ASP A 186 16.21 26.69 -2.02
N ALA A 187 17.16 25.93 -1.47
CA ALA A 187 16.99 25.22 -0.21
C ALA A 187 16.73 26.17 0.98
N ARG A 188 17.45 27.29 1.06
CA ARG A 188 17.19 28.33 2.08
C ARG A 188 15.81 28.98 1.89
N THR A 189 15.38 29.17 0.66
CA THR A 189 14.05 29.74 0.34
C THR A 189 12.94 28.80 0.80
N TYR A 190 13.04 27.51 0.47
CA TYR A 190 12.06 26.51 0.93
C TYR A 190 12.08 26.33 2.44
N LEU A 191 13.23 26.47 3.09
CA LEU A 191 13.32 26.44 4.55
C LEU A 191 12.57 27.63 5.18
N GLN A 192 12.72 28.83 4.62
CA GLN A 192 11.96 30.00 5.07
C GLN A 192 10.46 29.82 4.83
N GLU A 193 10.07 29.25 3.69
CA GLU A 193 8.66 28.93 3.39
C GLU A 193 8.10 27.89 4.39
N ALA A 194 8.87 26.85 4.74
CA ALA A 194 8.50 25.86 5.75
C ALA A 194 8.32 26.50 7.14
N GLN A 195 9.26 27.36 7.54
CA GLN A 195 9.18 28.09 8.82
C GLN A 195 7.98 29.03 8.88
N ALA A 196 7.67 29.73 7.79
CA ALA A 196 6.48 30.57 7.70
C ALA A 196 5.17 29.77 7.87
N LYS A 197 5.18 28.48 7.52
CA LYS A 197 4.07 27.54 7.74
C LYS A 197 4.15 26.77 9.07
N GLY A 198 5.12 27.09 9.93
CA GLY A 198 5.25 26.49 11.26
C GLY A 198 6.00 25.16 11.30
N PHE A 199 6.81 24.84 10.28
CA PHE A 199 7.65 23.64 10.26
C PHE A 199 9.13 24.02 10.35
N SER A 200 9.79 23.62 11.45
CA SER A 200 11.25 23.71 11.58
C SER A 200 11.95 22.55 10.88
N MET A 201 13.28 22.61 10.73
CA MET A 201 14.08 21.46 10.26
C MET A 201 13.82 20.22 11.12
N ASN A 202 13.66 20.41 12.43
CA ASN A 202 13.37 19.31 13.35
C ASN A 202 11.98 18.71 13.12
N ASP A 203 10.97 19.56 12.93
CA ASP A 203 9.59 19.09 12.66
C ASP A 203 9.52 18.29 11.36
N ILE A 204 10.31 18.66 10.35
CA ILE A 204 10.38 17.92 9.08
C ILE A 204 10.98 16.53 9.32
N MET A 205 12.09 16.44 10.07
CA MET A 205 12.72 15.15 10.38
C MET A 205 11.86 14.26 11.29
N ASP A 206 11.13 14.85 12.23
CA ASP A 206 10.35 14.11 13.23
C ASP A 206 8.95 13.72 12.74
N ARG A 207 8.29 14.54 11.91
CA ARG A 207 6.90 14.29 11.49
C ARG A 207 6.78 13.60 10.14
N SER A 208 7.87 13.53 9.37
CA SER A 208 7.86 12.91 8.04
C SER A 208 8.25 11.44 8.08
N LYS A 209 7.75 10.69 7.11
CA LYS A 209 8.10 9.29 6.86
C LYS A 209 9.10 9.21 5.73
N PHE A 210 10.19 8.51 5.99
CA PHE A 210 11.30 8.32 5.08
C PHE A 210 11.41 6.84 4.70
N THR A 211 11.62 6.57 3.41
CA THR A 211 11.96 5.24 2.89
C THR A 211 13.43 5.19 2.53
N HIS A 212 14.04 4.01 2.63
CA HIS A 212 15.43 3.76 2.21
C HIS A 212 16.43 4.81 2.73
N ASP A 213 17.10 5.55 1.84
CA ASP A 213 18.17 6.53 2.08
C ASP A 213 17.69 7.99 2.22
N GLN A 214 16.37 8.20 2.24
CA GLN A 214 15.79 9.54 2.17
C GLN A 214 16.10 10.37 3.41
N ARG A 215 16.12 9.74 4.59
CA ARG A 215 16.39 10.43 5.85
C ARG A 215 17.80 10.99 5.85
N GLU A 216 18.77 10.18 5.44
CA GLU A 216 20.18 10.53 5.34
C GLU A 216 20.39 11.65 4.33
N THR A 217 19.73 11.55 3.17
CA THR A 217 19.80 12.57 2.12
C THR A 217 19.35 13.93 2.62
N VAL A 218 18.19 13.99 3.30
CA VAL A 218 17.66 15.23 3.89
C VAL A 218 18.56 15.73 5.02
N LEU A 219 19.06 14.83 5.86
CA LEU A 219 19.93 15.17 6.98
C LEU A 219 21.27 15.75 6.51
N CYS A 220 21.85 15.20 5.45
CA CYS A 220 23.07 15.72 4.81
C CYS A 220 22.84 17.16 4.34
N LEU A 221 21.76 17.42 3.60
CA LEU A 221 21.42 18.78 3.15
C LEU A 221 21.22 19.74 4.33
N PHE A 222 20.54 19.32 5.40
CA PHE A 222 20.35 20.17 6.58
C PHE A 222 21.66 20.49 7.30
N ARG A 223 22.58 19.53 7.39
CA ARG A 223 23.92 19.75 7.95
C ARG A 223 24.79 20.68 7.09
N GLU A 224 24.60 20.66 5.77
CA GLU A 224 25.24 21.62 4.87
C GLU A 224 24.71 23.04 5.08
N LEU A 225 23.41 23.20 5.28
CA LEU A 225 22.78 24.51 5.52
C LEU A 225 23.07 25.07 6.92
N SER A 226 23.13 24.19 7.92
CA SER A 226 23.38 24.50 9.32
C SER A 226 24.36 23.49 9.92
N PRO A 227 25.68 23.79 9.93
CA PRO A 227 26.68 22.92 10.51
C PRO A 227 26.37 22.62 11.99
N GLY A 228 26.26 21.35 12.35
CA GLY A 228 25.92 20.90 13.70
C GLY A 228 24.44 20.58 13.95
N PHE A 229 23.58 20.66 12.92
CA PHE A 229 22.19 20.21 13.05
C PHE A 229 22.13 18.71 13.37
N SER A 230 21.42 18.38 14.45
CA SER A 230 21.05 17.02 14.83
C SER A 230 19.55 16.97 15.13
N PRO A 231 18.79 16.04 14.52
CA PRO A 231 17.38 15.91 14.79
C PRO A 231 17.14 15.40 16.22
N SER A 232 16.06 15.89 16.82
CA SER A 232 15.47 15.42 18.07
C SER A 232 14.09 14.88 17.76
N TYR A 233 13.90 13.59 18.03
CA TYR A 233 12.66 12.88 17.72
C TYR A 233 11.69 12.93 18.90
N THR A 234 10.40 13.03 18.60
CA THR A 234 9.37 12.95 19.64
C THR A 234 9.34 11.54 20.23
N ALA A 235 9.42 11.49 21.55
CA ALA A 235 9.34 10.27 22.34
C ALA A 235 7.96 9.58 22.21
N PRO A 236 7.89 8.25 22.07
CA PRO A 236 6.61 7.53 22.04
C PRO A 236 5.89 7.58 23.38
N ALA A 237 4.56 7.54 23.34
CA ALA A 237 3.74 7.41 24.55
C ALA A 237 3.78 5.97 25.07
N LEU A 238 4.60 5.72 26.09
CA LEU A 238 4.74 4.38 26.70
C LEU A 238 3.62 4.07 27.71
N HIS A 239 3.11 5.10 28.38
CA HIS A 239 2.12 5.00 29.46
C HIS A 239 0.68 4.84 28.95
N TYR A 240 -0.16 4.19 29.76
CA TYR A 240 -1.59 4.11 29.56
C TYR A 240 -2.31 5.35 30.12
N ASN A 241 -3.23 5.91 29.33
CA ASN A 241 -4.05 7.08 29.72
C ASN A 241 -5.45 6.65 30.19
N ASN A 242 -5.55 5.62 31.02
CA ASN A 242 -6.81 5.13 31.56
C ASN A 242 -6.64 4.81 33.05
N HIS A 243 -7.53 5.36 33.89
CA HIS A 243 -7.54 5.16 35.34
C HIS A 243 -7.45 3.68 35.77
N LEU A 244 -8.08 2.75 35.03
CA LEU A 244 -8.04 1.32 35.33
C LEU A 244 -6.67 0.68 35.05
N LEU A 245 -5.85 1.32 34.21
CA LEU A 245 -4.55 0.81 33.76
C LEU A 245 -3.39 1.58 34.40
N ASN A 246 -3.65 2.56 35.26
CA ASN A 246 -2.61 3.40 35.87
C ASN A 246 -1.59 2.57 36.68
N ALA A 247 -2.01 1.48 37.31
CA ALA A 247 -1.11 0.58 38.04
C ALA A 247 -0.04 -0.05 37.13
N LEU A 248 -0.32 -0.22 35.82
CA LEU A 248 0.64 -0.74 34.85
C LEU A 248 1.72 0.28 34.46
N ASN A 249 1.57 1.55 34.86
CA ASN A 249 2.54 2.61 34.59
C ASN A 249 3.63 2.71 35.66
N GLU A 250 3.47 2.06 36.82
CA GLU A 250 4.30 2.31 38.02
C GLU A 250 5.79 2.00 37.81
N ASN A 251 6.12 0.96 37.05
CA ASN A 251 7.50 0.51 36.81
C ASN A 251 8.00 0.82 35.39
N VAL A 252 7.30 1.66 34.61
CA VAL A 252 7.71 1.99 33.24
C VAL A 252 8.89 2.97 33.30
N PRO A 253 10.07 2.62 32.76
CA PRO A 253 11.24 3.48 32.81
C PRO A 253 11.07 4.69 31.88
N SER A 254 11.66 5.83 32.27
CA SER A 254 11.70 7.01 31.40
C SER A 254 12.49 6.71 30.13
N ILE A 255 12.23 7.46 29.06
CA ILE A 255 12.93 7.29 27.77
C ILE A 255 14.41 7.64 27.90
N ASP A 256 14.75 8.61 28.75
CA ASP A 256 16.13 9.04 29.01
C ASP A 256 16.86 8.19 30.07
N SER A 257 16.17 7.22 30.69
CA SER A 257 16.77 6.37 31.72
C SER A 257 17.68 5.33 31.10
N GLN A 258 18.99 5.55 31.19
CA GLN A 258 19.96 4.50 30.90
C GLN A 258 19.78 3.36 31.89
N VAL A 259 19.47 2.16 31.38
CA VAL A 259 19.35 0.95 32.18
C VAL A 259 20.72 0.66 32.81
N SER A 260 20.77 0.69 34.14
CA SER A 260 21.98 0.36 34.89
C SER A 260 22.18 -1.16 34.79
N VAL A 261 23.22 -1.57 34.07
CA VAL A 261 23.57 -2.98 33.90
C VAL A 261 23.93 -3.57 35.27
N GLY A 262 23.13 -4.51 35.78
CA GLY A 262 23.55 -5.39 36.89
C GLY A 262 22.63 -5.50 38.10
N GLU A 263 21.58 -4.68 38.23
CA GLU A 263 20.57 -4.85 39.30
C GLU A 263 19.21 -5.24 38.69
N PRO A 264 18.51 -6.26 39.23
CA PRO A 264 17.18 -6.62 38.74
C PRO A 264 16.23 -5.43 38.93
N MET A 265 15.76 -4.88 37.82
CA MET A 265 14.85 -3.74 37.84
C MET A 265 13.50 -4.17 38.43
N SER A 266 12.95 -3.34 39.32
CA SER A 266 11.59 -3.52 39.83
C SER A 266 10.60 -3.59 38.65
N GLY A 267 9.76 -4.62 38.60
CA GLY A 267 8.81 -4.84 37.51
C GLY A 267 9.32 -5.73 36.36
N SER A 268 10.57 -6.21 36.42
CA SER A 268 11.12 -7.16 35.44
C SER A 268 10.40 -8.52 35.44
N GLU A 269 9.57 -8.81 36.45
CA GLU A 269 8.74 -10.03 36.50
C GLU A 269 7.81 -10.16 35.28
N ILE A 270 7.46 -9.05 34.62
CA ILE A 270 6.65 -9.05 33.40
C ILE A 270 7.31 -9.85 32.26
N MET A 271 8.64 -9.91 32.24
CA MET A 271 9.42 -10.62 31.23
C MET A 271 9.64 -12.10 31.57
N ALA A 272 9.36 -12.53 32.80
CA ALA A 272 9.57 -13.92 33.22
C ALA A 272 8.79 -14.93 32.36
N SER A 273 7.59 -14.56 31.88
CA SER A 273 6.79 -15.40 30.97
C SER A 273 7.38 -15.56 29.55
N LYS A 274 8.39 -14.75 29.22
CA LYS A 274 9.08 -14.70 27.93
C LYS A 274 10.49 -15.25 28.00
N ALA A 275 11.00 -15.50 29.21
CA ALA A 275 12.24 -16.21 29.42
C ALA A 275 12.12 -17.68 28.99
N GLY A 276 13.19 -18.25 28.43
CA GLY A 276 13.25 -19.68 28.09
C GLY A 276 13.97 -20.00 26.78
N PHE A 277 14.23 -19.00 25.94
CA PHE A 277 15.02 -19.15 24.72
C PHE A 277 16.33 -18.37 24.83
N SER A 278 17.42 -18.93 24.30
CA SER A 278 18.67 -18.18 24.17
C SER A 278 18.54 -17.12 23.06
N ARG A 279 19.38 -16.09 23.11
CA ARG A 279 19.52 -15.09 22.05
C ARG A 279 19.68 -15.74 20.67
N GLU A 280 20.57 -16.73 20.56
CA GLU A 280 20.84 -17.45 19.31
C GLU A 280 19.59 -18.17 18.79
N GLN A 281 18.81 -18.82 19.66
CA GLN A 281 17.56 -19.47 19.27
C GLN A 281 16.52 -18.47 18.76
N LEU A 282 16.38 -17.31 19.42
CA LEU A 282 15.45 -16.27 19.00
C LEU A 282 15.84 -15.67 17.64
N GLU A 283 17.15 -15.49 17.41
CA GLU A 283 17.67 -15.02 16.12
C GLU A 283 17.41 -16.04 15.00
N ASP A 284 17.64 -17.33 15.25
CA ASP A 284 17.36 -18.40 14.29
C ASP A 284 15.86 -18.49 13.96
N PHE A 285 14.99 -18.36 14.97
CA PHE A 285 13.54 -18.34 14.76
C PHE A 285 13.09 -17.12 13.97
N SER A 286 13.67 -15.95 14.25
CA SER A 286 13.40 -14.72 13.49
C SER A 286 13.76 -14.90 12.01
N LYS A 287 14.97 -15.40 11.71
CA LYS A 287 15.41 -15.65 10.34
C LYS A 287 14.50 -16.64 9.62
N ALA A 288 14.18 -17.76 10.27
CA ALA A 288 13.28 -18.76 9.70
C ALA A 288 11.88 -18.20 9.41
N GLN A 289 11.35 -17.35 10.30
CA GLN A 289 10.06 -16.69 10.10
C GLN A 289 10.08 -15.70 8.93
N VAL A 290 11.14 -14.89 8.82
CA VAL A 290 11.33 -13.96 7.70
C VAL A 290 11.42 -14.72 6.37
N GLU A 291 12.17 -15.81 6.31
CA GLU A 291 12.28 -16.66 5.12
C GLU A 291 10.92 -17.26 4.71
N LEU A 292 10.12 -17.72 5.69
CA LEU A 292 8.77 -18.24 5.45
C LEU A 292 7.82 -17.16 4.92
N GLU A 293 7.85 -15.96 5.48
CA GLU A 293 7.00 -14.85 5.04
C GLU A 293 7.39 -14.37 3.62
N LEU A 294 8.69 -14.31 3.31
CA LEU A 294 9.17 -14.00 1.95
C LEU A 294 8.76 -15.07 0.93
N LYS A 295 8.73 -16.34 1.33
CA LYS A 295 8.27 -17.44 0.49
C LYS A 295 6.74 -17.41 0.27
N GLY A 296 5.99 -16.95 1.26
CA GLY A 296 4.53 -16.79 1.21
C GLY A 296 3.72 -18.10 1.31
N HIS A 297 4.37 -19.25 1.51
CA HIS A 297 3.71 -20.53 1.73
C HIS A 297 4.55 -21.47 2.61
N LEU A 298 3.87 -22.30 3.40
CA LEU A 298 4.48 -23.30 4.28
C LEU A 298 4.20 -24.71 3.73
N THR A 299 5.26 -25.47 3.46
CA THR A 299 5.13 -26.87 3.05
C THR A 299 5.18 -27.76 4.28
N VAL A 300 4.07 -28.41 4.62
CA VAL A 300 3.99 -29.35 5.75
C VAL A 300 4.01 -30.78 5.23
N LYS A 301 4.86 -31.62 5.80
CA LYS A 301 4.91 -33.05 5.45
C LYS A 301 3.60 -33.73 5.86
N SER A 302 2.94 -34.40 4.92
CA SER A 302 1.73 -35.17 5.22
C SER A 302 2.02 -36.28 6.23
N ILE A 303 1.15 -36.38 7.24
CA ILE A 303 1.18 -37.44 8.26
C ILE A 303 0.53 -38.75 7.75
N GLN A 304 -0.09 -38.71 6.57
CA GLN A 304 -0.69 -39.88 5.96
C GLN A 304 0.41 -40.88 5.58
N LYS A 305 0.26 -42.12 6.05
CA LYS A 305 1.19 -43.21 5.73
C LYS A 305 0.90 -43.69 4.31
N PHE A 306 1.73 -43.27 3.36
CA PHE A 306 1.70 -43.81 2.00
C PHE A 306 2.53 -45.09 1.92
N PRO A 307 2.08 -46.13 1.19
CA PRO A 307 2.93 -47.27 0.84
C PRO A 307 4.13 -46.81 0.00
N GLU A 308 5.14 -47.66 -0.15
CA GLU A 308 6.29 -47.33 -1.00
C GLU A 308 5.82 -46.99 -2.43
N PRO A 309 6.41 -45.95 -3.08
CA PRO A 309 5.95 -45.52 -4.39
C PRO A 309 6.10 -46.65 -5.41
N THR A 310 4.97 -47.17 -5.90
CA THR A 310 4.92 -48.08 -7.04
C THR A 310 5.52 -47.42 -8.28
N GLU A 311 6.01 -48.22 -9.23
CA GLU A 311 6.55 -47.71 -10.51
C GLU A 311 5.53 -46.83 -11.26
N THR A 312 4.25 -47.13 -11.12
CA THR A 312 3.16 -46.27 -11.65
C THR A 312 3.15 -44.88 -11.01
N VAL A 313 3.29 -44.79 -9.67
CA VAL A 313 3.36 -43.51 -8.94
C VAL A 313 4.60 -42.72 -9.34
N LYS A 314 5.74 -43.38 -9.55
CA LYS A 314 6.96 -42.71 -10.05
C LYS A 314 6.76 -42.14 -11.45
N ASN A 315 6.12 -42.90 -12.34
CA ASN A 315 5.78 -42.43 -13.69
C ASN A 315 4.83 -41.23 -13.65
N TYR A 316 3.76 -41.28 -12.85
CA TYR A 316 2.84 -40.15 -12.72
C TYR A 316 3.49 -38.91 -12.10
N ARG A 317 4.39 -39.06 -11.13
CA ARG A 317 5.16 -37.92 -10.59
C ARG A 317 6.03 -37.28 -11.67
N LYS A 318 6.65 -38.09 -12.53
CA LYS A 318 7.45 -37.59 -13.65
C LYS A 318 6.58 -36.88 -14.69
N GLU A 319 5.44 -37.46 -15.06
CA GLU A 319 4.50 -36.83 -15.99
C GLU A 319 3.95 -35.52 -15.44
N LEU A 320 3.59 -35.47 -14.14
CA LEU A 320 3.14 -34.26 -13.47
C LEU A 320 4.22 -33.18 -13.49
N GLU A 321 5.48 -33.52 -13.25
CA GLU A 321 6.59 -32.58 -13.30
C GLU A 321 6.81 -32.02 -14.72
N GLU A 322 6.68 -32.85 -15.76
CA GLU A 322 6.74 -32.38 -17.15
C GLU A 322 5.54 -31.49 -17.51
N LEU A 323 4.33 -31.85 -17.06
CA LEU A 323 3.14 -31.02 -17.23
C LEU A 323 3.30 -29.65 -16.55
N ARG A 324 3.86 -29.62 -15.34
CA ARG A 324 4.17 -28.37 -14.63
C ARG A 324 5.08 -27.47 -15.46
N LYS A 325 6.17 -28.01 -16.02
CA LYS A 325 7.07 -27.24 -16.90
C LYS A 325 6.34 -26.70 -18.14
N VAL A 326 5.43 -27.48 -18.71
CA VAL A 326 4.60 -27.04 -19.85
C VAL A 326 3.67 -25.91 -19.42
N TRP A 327 2.95 -26.05 -18.31
CA TRP A 327 2.07 -25.02 -17.77
C TRP A 327 2.82 -23.74 -17.43
N THR A 328 4.00 -23.82 -16.80
CA THR A 328 4.85 -22.66 -16.52
C THR A 328 5.14 -21.86 -17.79
N LYS A 329 5.52 -22.54 -18.89
CA LYS A 329 5.79 -21.89 -20.18
C LYS A 329 4.54 -21.27 -20.79
N GLN A 330 3.43 -22.00 -20.78
CA GLN A 330 2.16 -21.54 -21.37
C GLN A 330 1.58 -20.34 -20.60
N ILE A 331 1.54 -20.41 -19.27
CA ILE A 331 1.06 -19.33 -18.39
C ILE A 331 1.93 -18.09 -18.58
N THR A 332 3.26 -18.25 -18.57
CA THR A 332 4.19 -17.12 -18.77
C THR A 332 3.97 -16.46 -20.13
N ALA A 333 3.82 -17.24 -21.20
CA ALA A 333 3.56 -16.72 -22.54
C ALA A 333 2.20 -15.99 -22.64
N ALA A 334 1.16 -16.57 -22.03
CA ALA A 334 -0.17 -15.96 -21.98
C ALA A 334 -0.16 -14.63 -21.20
N LEU A 335 0.45 -14.60 -20.02
CA LEU A 335 0.61 -13.38 -19.21
C LEU A 335 1.37 -12.30 -19.97
N HIS A 336 2.47 -12.64 -20.65
CA HIS A 336 3.19 -11.68 -21.48
C HIS A 336 2.30 -11.10 -22.59
N ARG A 337 1.55 -11.95 -23.30
CA ARG A 337 0.63 -11.51 -24.35
C ARG A 337 -0.43 -10.56 -23.78
N ASP A 338 -1.12 -10.98 -22.73
CA ASP A 338 -2.30 -10.30 -22.21
C ASP A 338 -1.93 -8.97 -21.51
N VAL A 339 -0.82 -8.93 -20.75
CA VAL A 339 -0.28 -7.69 -20.16
C VAL A 339 0.15 -6.71 -21.24
N ASN A 340 0.77 -7.19 -22.33
CA ASN A 340 1.15 -6.32 -23.45
C ASN A 340 -0.05 -5.79 -24.22
N THR A 341 -1.10 -6.61 -24.40
CA THR A 341 -2.36 -6.16 -24.99
C THR A 341 -3.01 -5.08 -24.12
N LEU A 342 -3.06 -5.27 -22.80
CA LEU A 342 -3.57 -4.26 -21.86
C LEU A 342 -2.72 -2.99 -21.87
N LYS A 343 -1.40 -3.11 -21.99
CA LYS A 343 -0.51 -1.96 -22.18
C LYS A 343 -0.90 -1.17 -23.42
N ALA A 344 -1.05 -1.82 -24.57
CA ALA A 344 -1.40 -1.18 -25.83
C ALA A 344 -2.76 -0.48 -25.78
N VAL A 345 -3.76 -1.13 -25.15
CA VAL A 345 -5.09 -0.54 -24.95
C VAL A 345 -5.01 0.70 -24.06
N THR A 346 -4.28 0.62 -22.94
CA THR A 346 -4.20 1.73 -21.98
C THR A 346 -3.28 2.88 -22.43
N GLU A 347 -2.36 2.65 -23.37
CA GLU A 347 -1.51 3.67 -24.00
C GLU A 347 -2.19 4.35 -25.20
N SER A 348 -3.29 3.78 -25.73
CA SER A 348 -4.05 4.33 -26.85
C SER A 348 -4.92 5.55 -26.44
N LYS A 349 -4.24 6.65 -26.08
CA LYS A 349 -4.67 8.07 -26.03
C LYS A 349 -5.94 8.48 -25.24
N THR A 350 -6.81 7.58 -24.79
CA THR A 350 -8.13 7.96 -24.24
C THR A 350 -8.29 7.71 -22.74
N SER A 351 -7.55 6.78 -22.12
CA SER A 351 -7.70 6.50 -20.69
C SER A 351 -6.64 7.21 -19.83
N ARG A 352 -6.97 8.42 -19.38
CA ARG A 352 -6.29 9.09 -18.24
C ARG A 352 -6.98 8.75 -16.90
N ALA A 353 -7.88 7.77 -16.92
CA ALA A 353 -8.62 7.29 -15.77
C ALA A 353 -7.87 6.13 -15.08
N ILE A 354 -8.29 5.84 -13.86
CA ILE A 354 -7.85 4.65 -13.11
C ILE A 354 -8.19 3.40 -13.92
N ASN A 355 -7.22 2.50 -14.04
CA ASN A 355 -7.35 1.24 -14.76
C ASN A 355 -6.47 0.17 -14.11
N LEU A 356 -6.62 -1.08 -14.55
CA LEU A 356 -5.98 -2.22 -13.92
C LEU A 356 -4.50 -2.38 -14.26
N PHE A 357 -4.02 -1.78 -15.36
CA PHE A 357 -2.69 -2.07 -15.90
C PHE A 357 -1.55 -1.83 -14.88
N PRO A 358 -1.55 -0.73 -14.09
CA PRO A 358 -0.56 -0.56 -13.02
C PRO A 358 -0.57 -1.69 -11.99
N TYR A 359 -1.74 -2.15 -11.56
CA TYR A 359 -1.86 -3.26 -10.60
C TYR A 359 -1.27 -4.55 -11.17
N LEU A 360 -1.50 -4.85 -12.44
CA LEU A 360 -0.90 -6.01 -13.11
C LEU A 360 0.62 -5.88 -13.31
N LYS A 361 1.15 -4.65 -13.33
CA LYS A 361 2.59 -4.39 -13.46
C LYS A 361 3.32 -4.42 -12.10
N SER A 362 2.58 -4.54 -11.00
CA SER A 362 3.11 -4.51 -9.63
C SER A 362 4.08 -5.65 -9.30
N LEU A 363 3.91 -6.82 -9.92
CA LEU A 363 4.80 -7.98 -9.79
C LEU A 363 5.41 -8.37 -11.14
N SER A 364 6.49 -9.16 -11.09
CA SER A 364 7.08 -9.77 -12.28
C SER A 364 6.19 -10.89 -12.83
N VAL A 365 6.27 -11.15 -14.14
CA VAL A 365 5.52 -12.26 -14.77
C VAL A 365 5.87 -13.60 -14.14
N ALA A 366 7.11 -13.79 -13.69
CA ALA A 366 7.53 -15.00 -12.99
C ALA A 366 6.75 -15.21 -11.69
N GLN A 367 6.60 -14.15 -10.88
CA GLN A 367 5.82 -14.20 -9.64
C GLN A 367 4.33 -14.49 -9.89
N TYR A 368 3.73 -13.91 -10.94
CA TYR A 368 2.37 -14.27 -11.33
C TYR A 368 2.25 -15.74 -11.74
N THR A 369 3.19 -16.24 -12.53
CA THR A 369 3.24 -17.65 -12.93
C THR A 369 3.35 -18.57 -11.71
N GLU A 370 4.18 -18.24 -10.72
CA GLU A 370 4.29 -18.98 -9.46
C GLU A 370 2.95 -19.01 -8.70
N ILE A 371 2.31 -17.86 -8.52
CA ILE A 371 1.01 -17.75 -7.82
C ILE A 371 -0.05 -18.63 -8.50
N LEU A 372 -0.11 -18.59 -9.84
CA LEU A 372 -1.08 -19.38 -10.61
C LEU A 372 -0.78 -20.89 -10.56
N LEU A 373 0.50 -21.28 -10.55
CA LEU A 373 0.90 -22.69 -10.42
C LEU A 373 0.63 -23.23 -9.02
N ASP A 374 0.86 -22.42 -7.98
CA ASP A 374 0.54 -22.76 -6.59
C ASP A 374 -0.98 -22.92 -6.41
N GLU A 375 -1.77 -22.03 -7.00
CA GLU A 375 -3.24 -22.14 -6.97
C GLU A 375 -3.73 -23.39 -7.73
N ALA A 376 -3.16 -23.66 -8.92
CA ALA A 376 -3.49 -24.86 -9.67
C ALA A 376 -3.14 -26.13 -8.85
N GLN A 377 -2.00 -26.15 -8.16
CA GLN A 377 -1.62 -27.26 -7.28
C GLN A 377 -2.61 -27.41 -6.13
N MET A 378 -2.99 -26.33 -5.46
CA MET A 378 -3.97 -26.35 -4.37
C MET A 378 -5.32 -26.90 -4.82
N LEU A 379 -5.77 -26.55 -6.03
CA LEU A 379 -7.01 -27.07 -6.60
C LEU A 379 -6.91 -28.56 -6.96
N ILE A 380 -5.76 -29.01 -7.49
CA ILE A 380 -5.52 -30.43 -7.82
C ILE A 380 -5.43 -31.30 -6.55
N GLU A 381 -4.88 -30.75 -5.46
CA GLU A 381 -4.80 -31.44 -4.16
C GLU A 381 -6.13 -31.41 -3.38
N GLY A 382 -7.09 -30.60 -3.83
CA GLY A 382 -8.46 -30.59 -3.33
C GLY A 382 -9.21 -31.89 -3.63
N SER A 383 -10.35 -32.10 -2.98
CA SER A 383 -11.23 -33.23 -3.31
C SER A 383 -11.83 -33.07 -4.71
N ASP A 384 -12.12 -34.16 -5.40
CA ASP A 384 -12.78 -34.14 -6.73
C ASP A 384 -14.13 -33.39 -6.76
N THR A 385 -14.79 -33.24 -5.61
CA THR A 385 -16.03 -32.47 -5.43
C THR A 385 -15.81 -31.00 -5.11
N PHE A 386 -14.56 -30.57 -4.90
CA PHE A 386 -14.22 -29.20 -4.54
C PHE A 386 -14.33 -28.32 -5.78
N SER A 387 -15.34 -27.46 -5.81
CA SER A 387 -15.49 -26.43 -6.82
C SER A 387 -15.66 -25.09 -6.11
N ILE A 388 -14.76 -24.16 -6.40
CA ILE A 388 -14.81 -22.82 -5.84
C ILE A 388 -15.54 -21.90 -6.83
N VAL A 389 -16.38 -21.01 -6.29
CA VAL A 389 -17.07 -20.03 -7.12
C VAL A 389 -16.03 -19.09 -7.74
N THR A 390 -16.14 -18.82 -9.04
CA THR A 390 -15.18 -18.01 -9.81
C THR A 390 -14.90 -16.65 -9.17
N SER A 391 -15.92 -15.98 -8.62
CA SER A 391 -15.76 -14.70 -7.91
C SER A 391 -14.89 -14.80 -6.67
N HIS A 392 -14.95 -15.93 -5.95
CA HIS A 392 -14.10 -16.20 -4.82
C HIS A 392 -12.66 -16.47 -5.28
N LEU A 393 -12.48 -17.25 -6.36
CA LEU A 393 -11.16 -17.51 -6.93
C LEU A 393 -10.45 -16.21 -7.35
N HIS A 394 -11.14 -15.31 -8.07
CA HIS A 394 -10.58 -14.01 -8.44
C HIS A 394 -10.12 -13.21 -7.22
N ARG A 395 -10.97 -13.15 -6.19
CA ARG A 395 -10.63 -12.41 -4.96
C ARG A 395 -9.43 -13.00 -4.23
N GLU A 396 -9.33 -14.32 -4.14
CA GLU A 396 -8.20 -14.97 -3.45
C GLU A 396 -6.90 -14.82 -4.25
N LEU A 397 -6.94 -14.95 -5.57
CA LEU A 397 -5.78 -14.66 -6.44
C LEU A 397 -5.33 -13.21 -6.30
N GLY A 398 -6.25 -12.26 -6.38
CA GLY A 398 -5.96 -10.84 -6.21
C GLY A 398 -5.33 -10.51 -4.85
N LYS A 399 -5.83 -11.12 -3.76
CA LYS A 399 -5.23 -10.98 -2.43
C LYS A 399 -3.83 -11.57 -2.33
N LYS A 400 -3.57 -12.71 -2.98
CA LYS A 400 -2.22 -13.30 -3.03
C LYS A 400 -1.24 -12.38 -3.75
N VAL A 401 -1.68 -11.76 -4.84
CA VAL A 401 -0.90 -10.76 -5.57
C VAL A 401 -0.66 -9.52 -4.71
N GLU A 402 -1.68 -8.96 -4.08
CA GLU A 402 -1.58 -7.80 -3.18
C GLU A 402 -0.62 -8.08 -2.00
N ALA A 403 -0.71 -9.26 -1.38
CA ALA A 403 0.15 -9.66 -0.28
C ALA A 403 1.62 -9.77 -0.71
N ARG A 404 1.89 -10.45 -1.84
CA ARG A 404 3.25 -10.54 -2.43
C ARG A 404 3.79 -9.16 -2.79
N TYR A 405 2.94 -8.28 -3.32
CA TYR A 405 3.31 -6.89 -3.62
C TYR A 405 3.72 -6.11 -2.37
N HIS A 406 2.96 -6.19 -1.28
CA HIS A 406 3.32 -5.50 -0.04
C HIS A 406 4.61 -6.01 0.60
N VAL A 407 4.90 -7.31 0.47
CA VAL A 407 6.19 -7.87 0.89
C VAL A 407 7.33 -7.25 0.08
N GLU A 408 7.19 -7.21 -1.25
CA GLU A 408 8.22 -6.60 -2.11
C GLU A 408 8.37 -5.10 -1.84
N GLN A 409 7.28 -4.37 -1.60
CA GLN A 409 7.31 -2.95 -1.27
C GLN A 409 8.05 -2.68 0.06
N LYS A 410 7.84 -3.51 1.08
CA LYS A 410 8.60 -3.40 2.35
C LYS A 410 10.09 -3.66 2.15
N ARG A 411 10.44 -4.57 1.23
CA ARG A 411 11.82 -4.86 0.87
C ARG A 411 12.46 -3.70 0.12
N THR A 412 11.82 -3.18 -0.94
CA THR A 412 12.35 -2.06 -1.73
C THR A 412 12.48 -0.78 -0.90
N ASN A 413 11.54 -0.54 0.02
CA ASN A 413 11.55 0.66 0.86
C ASN A 413 12.58 0.59 2.01
N GLY A 414 13.31 -0.52 2.19
CA GLY A 414 14.25 -0.74 3.29
C GLY A 414 13.58 -0.97 4.67
N VAL A 415 12.25 -1.09 4.71
CA VAL A 415 11.50 -1.31 5.95
C VAL A 415 11.76 -2.72 6.49
N LEU A 416 11.89 -3.72 5.60
CA LEU A 416 12.19 -5.10 6.00
C LEU A 416 13.53 -5.19 6.73
N ASP A 417 14.59 -4.63 6.15
CA ASP A 417 15.93 -4.68 6.73
C ASP A 417 15.98 -3.97 8.09
N LYS A 418 15.38 -2.78 8.19
CA LYS A 418 15.28 -2.05 9.46
C LYS A 418 14.42 -2.78 10.49
N THR A 419 13.38 -3.49 10.06
CA THR A 419 12.56 -4.33 10.95
C THR A 419 13.41 -5.46 11.52
N CYS A 420 14.20 -6.15 10.68
CA CYS A 420 15.11 -7.20 11.13
C CYS A 420 16.17 -6.69 12.11
N GLU A 421 16.75 -5.51 11.83
CA GLU A 421 17.74 -4.86 12.72
C GLU A 421 17.15 -4.57 14.11
N VAL A 422 16.00 -3.90 14.17
CA VAL A 422 15.32 -3.59 15.44
C VAL A 422 14.83 -4.87 16.13
N TYR A 423 14.40 -5.88 15.37
CA TYR A 423 13.99 -7.16 15.94
C TYR A 423 15.17 -7.93 16.56
N ASN A 424 16.37 -7.84 15.99
CA ASN A 424 17.56 -8.43 16.60
C ASN A 424 17.89 -7.76 17.94
N LEU A 425 17.78 -6.43 18.05
CA LEU A 425 17.93 -5.74 19.33
C LEU A 425 16.81 -6.10 20.32
N TYR A 426 15.61 -6.35 19.80
CA TYR A 426 14.48 -6.80 20.60
C TYR A 426 14.69 -8.22 21.17
N CYS A 427 15.33 -9.11 20.40
CA CYS A 427 15.76 -10.42 20.89
C CYS A 427 16.76 -10.32 22.05
N ASP A 428 17.64 -9.31 22.04
CA ASP A 428 18.59 -9.06 23.14
C ASP A 428 17.86 -8.72 24.43
N GLY A 429 16.93 -7.77 24.37
CA GLY A 429 16.11 -7.39 25.53
C GLY A 429 15.21 -8.54 26.05
N LEU A 430 14.73 -9.41 25.15
CA LEU A 430 13.98 -10.60 25.55
C LEU A 430 14.85 -11.67 26.20
N ALA A 431 16.06 -11.90 25.69
CA ALA A 431 16.99 -12.90 26.21
C ALA A 431 17.56 -12.49 27.57
N GLU A 432 17.82 -11.21 27.79
CA GLU A 432 18.25 -10.68 29.08
C GLU A 432 17.13 -10.78 30.12
N GLY A 433 15.89 -10.44 29.73
CA GLY A 433 14.71 -10.55 30.60
C GLY A 433 14.73 -9.62 31.82
N GLN A 434 15.60 -8.61 31.83
CA GLN A 434 15.78 -7.67 32.95
C GLN A 434 15.01 -6.36 32.80
N SER A 435 14.29 -6.17 31.69
CA SER A 435 13.51 -4.96 31.45
C SER A 435 12.17 -4.99 32.18
N SER A 436 11.78 -3.86 32.77
CA SER A 436 10.42 -3.65 33.28
C SER A 436 9.43 -3.22 32.19
N ASP A 437 9.91 -2.90 30.98
CA ASP A 437 9.04 -2.62 29.83
C ASP A 437 8.31 -3.90 29.41
N ASN A 438 7.02 -3.76 29.09
CA ASN A 438 6.31 -4.82 28.38
C ASN A 438 6.80 -4.93 26.90
N PRO A 439 6.50 -6.04 26.20
CA PRO A 439 6.89 -6.24 24.79
C PRO A 439 6.63 -5.06 23.85
N ARG A 440 5.47 -4.39 23.98
CA ARG A 440 5.12 -3.23 23.15
C ARG A 440 6.00 -2.03 23.50
N GLN A 441 6.19 -1.75 24.78
CA GLN A 441 7.00 -0.63 25.25
C GLN A 441 8.46 -0.80 24.85
N LEU A 442 9.00 -2.02 25.04
CA LEU A 442 10.35 -2.37 24.63
C LEU A 442 10.54 -2.16 23.12
N TRP A 443 9.62 -2.66 22.30
CA TRP A 443 9.64 -2.42 20.85
C TRP A 443 9.60 -0.92 20.52
N GLN A 444 8.68 -0.16 21.10
CA GLN A 444 8.57 1.28 20.85
C GLN A 444 9.82 2.07 21.24
N ARG A 445 10.49 1.67 22.32
CA ARG A 445 11.76 2.26 22.77
C ARG A 445 12.87 1.97 21.76
N LEU A 446 13.05 0.71 21.36
CA LEU A 446 14.06 0.33 20.39
C LEU A 446 13.86 1.01 19.03
N VAL A 447 12.60 1.13 18.57
CA VAL A 447 12.26 1.88 17.35
C VAL A 447 12.64 3.37 17.48
N HIS A 448 12.43 3.98 18.65
CA HIS A 448 12.77 5.37 18.91
C HIS A 448 14.30 5.60 18.97
N GLU A 449 15.03 4.73 19.66
CA GLU A 449 16.49 4.78 19.79
C GLU A 449 17.19 4.62 18.42
N ASN A 450 16.63 3.77 17.55
CA ASN A 450 17.17 3.49 16.21
C ASN A 450 16.46 4.28 15.10
N ARG A 451 15.85 5.44 15.44
CA ARG A 451 15.14 6.30 14.48
C ARG A 451 16.06 7.26 13.72
N GLN A 452 17.33 7.35 14.08
CA GLN A 452 18.28 8.29 13.47
C GLN A 452 18.61 7.95 12.00
N ASP A 453 18.45 6.69 11.60
CA ASP A 453 18.91 6.15 10.32
C ASP A 453 17.89 5.20 9.68
N GLY A 454 17.97 5.06 8.37
CA GLY A 454 17.18 4.15 7.54
C GLY A 454 15.71 4.52 7.40
N ALA A 455 14.92 3.52 7.00
CA ALA A 455 13.50 3.66 6.75
C ALA A 455 12.68 3.85 8.04
N SER A 456 11.50 4.44 7.89
CA SER A 456 10.54 4.61 8.99
C SER A 456 9.68 3.35 9.12
N LEU A 457 9.63 2.77 10.32
CA LEU A 457 8.91 1.51 10.57
C LEU A 457 7.38 1.67 10.65
N ASP A 458 6.87 2.89 10.71
CA ASP A 458 5.45 3.23 10.79
C ASP A 458 4.82 3.53 9.40
N ILE A 459 5.48 3.11 8.32
CA ILE A 459 4.93 3.18 6.96
C ILE A 459 3.87 2.09 6.81
N GLN A 460 2.64 2.53 6.55
CA GLN A 460 1.51 1.63 6.33
C GLN A 460 1.42 1.21 4.87
N SER A 461 1.22 -0.09 4.64
CA SER A 461 0.88 -0.61 3.32
C SER A 461 -0.49 -0.11 2.88
N ILE A 462 -0.60 0.35 1.64
CA ILE A 462 -1.84 0.91 1.09
C ILE A 462 -2.64 -0.24 0.47
N ALA A 463 -3.74 -0.62 1.13
CA ALA A 463 -4.62 -1.66 0.61
C ALA A 463 -5.21 -1.30 -0.75
N TRP A 464 -5.47 -2.31 -1.58
CA TRP A 464 -6.03 -2.17 -2.90
C TRP A 464 -7.56 -2.07 -2.85
N PRO A 465 -8.19 -1.28 -3.74
CA PRO A 465 -9.64 -1.27 -3.89
C PRO A 465 -10.16 -2.65 -4.28
N ARG A 466 -11.33 -3.05 -3.76
CA ARG A 466 -11.95 -4.35 -4.07
C ARG A 466 -12.07 -4.61 -5.57
N ALA A 467 -12.40 -3.59 -6.35
CA ALA A 467 -12.48 -3.69 -7.81
C ALA A 467 -11.11 -3.96 -8.48
N ALA A 468 -10.02 -3.44 -7.91
CA ALA A 468 -8.67 -3.73 -8.37
C ALA A 468 -8.25 -5.15 -7.97
N VAL A 469 -8.48 -5.54 -6.71
CA VAL A 469 -8.20 -6.90 -6.21
C VAL A 469 -8.94 -7.96 -7.03
N ASN A 470 -10.24 -7.76 -7.30
CA ASN A 470 -11.00 -8.72 -8.10
C ASN A 470 -10.69 -8.65 -9.61
N GLY A 471 -10.11 -7.54 -10.07
CA GLY A 471 -9.80 -7.33 -11.48
C GLY A 471 -8.48 -7.95 -11.89
N VAL A 472 -7.47 -7.88 -11.00
CA VAL A 472 -6.17 -8.55 -11.12
C VAL A 472 -6.37 -10.04 -11.02
#